data_AF-G8YE19-F1
#
_entry.id   AF-G8YE19-F1
#
_cell.length_a   1.000
_cell.length_b   1.000
_cell.length_c   1.000
_cell.angle_alpha   90.00
_cell.angle_beta   90.00
_cell.angle_gamma   90.00
#
_symmetry.space_group_name_H-M   'P 1'
#
loop_
_entity.id
_entity.type
_entity.pdbx_description
1 polymer ?
#
loop_
_entity_poly.entity_id
_entity_poly.type
_entity_poly.pdbx_seq_one_letter_code
_entity_poly.pdbx_strand_id
1 'polypeptide(L)'
;MYFLKETQLFALLLLIEFIVALPVGQGGIKTVYNSGVLIVTRTITGDPEKAKEQESLSAQSASQPSFNAGLADMNKGIMPDSGPSGLIQAASSISAYIQSNVNTLISTPSSQFSSQDFSPGSRSAPPSSSYTESSSYGASATSTGLSSSSASSHSSYSESSSSSSFSSNQQGSSAASSYSRVSSSALSSSSSKAPASSSATISSVSSVPSGSFDSTVDKIWERFWSSDKGAWTDNDQLCESSYKAPVVWTQAVVGKTTTLSGSNQRTANTVKNLMQYENKDLKVFSSGTGGDDDIYTDDNAQVAWVFIDAYQITGNNDYLQTAKNIVSFLKSQWDSNGIGGVYWHYKNKYIASISTVEAALASVLLYDITKDESDLSFAEECMNFMFQHFQDKDKLFFDGFNNDTYDDMNKGKLTYTVGVGMSTLAHLNKHTGNDTWLQNAVSLGKASIDKSGPFYSSEGYWNNALEYVHLLFKGFSDLLTIAPWQKEFSEFKAETIKQAAYIYSYFQDPDDKDLYFSSPTATKTMQSKFNSIFHTDKSLPSDQGTQCHVNDKTIVKKSLMDNASAGQILYFASHL
;
A
#
# COMPACT_ATOMS: atom_id res chain seq x y z
N MET A 1 48.01 25.63 -39.51
CA MET A 1 47.80 25.09 -38.15
C MET A 1 46.29 25.09 -37.93
N TYR A 2 45.66 23.93 -38.10
CA TYR A 2 44.25 23.65 -37.82
C TYR A 2 44.00 23.78 -36.30
N PHE A 3 42.81 23.95 -35.72
CA PHE A 3 41.49 23.35 -35.94
C PHE A 3 40.49 24.19 -35.11
N LEU A 4 39.30 24.51 -35.64
CA LEU A 4 37.99 24.56 -34.95
C LEU A 4 36.97 25.32 -35.82
N LYS A 5 36.26 24.55 -36.64
CA LYS A 5 34.97 24.90 -37.25
C LYS A 5 34.14 23.62 -37.31
N GLU A 6 33.54 23.24 -36.19
CA GLU A 6 32.53 22.16 -36.11
C GLU A 6 31.48 22.51 -35.06
N THR A 7 30.48 23.31 -35.46
CA THR A 7 29.20 23.46 -34.72
C THR A 7 28.01 23.57 -35.67
N GLN A 8 28.13 23.08 -36.91
CA GLN A 8 27.05 23.09 -37.90
C GLN A 8 26.88 21.73 -38.62
N LEU A 9 27.51 20.66 -38.12
CA LEU A 9 27.44 19.32 -38.75
C LEU A 9 27.06 18.19 -37.78
N PHE A 10 26.22 18.49 -36.78
CA PHE A 10 25.62 17.47 -35.89
C PHE A 10 24.09 17.56 -35.80
N ALA A 11 23.46 18.41 -36.61
CA ALA A 11 22.00 18.49 -36.75
C ALA A 11 21.47 17.77 -38.01
N LEU A 12 22.33 17.00 -38.71
CA LEU A 12 21.96 16.37 -39.97
C LEU A 12 22.55 14.95 -40.09
N LEU A 13 22.35 14.10 -39.06
CA LEU A 13 22.67 12.67 -39.16
C LEU A 13 21.97 11.74 -38.13
N LEU A 14 20.82 12.14 -37.59
CA LEU A 14 19.94 11.26 -36.79
C LEU A 14 18.48 11.34 -37.28
N LEU A 15 18.30 11.13 -38.58
CA LEU A 15 17.01 10.86 -39.22
C LEU A 15 17.24 9.78 -40.28
N ILE A 16 17.55 8.58 -39.81
CA ILE A 16 17.39 7.35 -40.58
C ILE A 16 16.44 6.48 -39.76
N GLU A 17 15.18 6.45 -40.23
CA GLU A 17 14.11 5.65 -39.67
C GLU A 17 14.37 4.15 -39.89
N PHE A 18 14.26 3.35 -38.83
CA PHE A 18 13.98 1.93 -38.96
C PHE A 18 12.46 1.74 -38.96
N ILE A 19 11.87 1.61 -40.14
CA ILE A 19 10.51 1.06 -40.28
C ILE A 19 10.65 -0.46 -40.21
N VAL A 20 10.27 -1.06 -39.08
CA VAL A 20 10.02 -2.50 -39.01
C VAL A 20 8.57 -2.73 -39.40
N ALA A 21 8.34 -3.24 -40.60
CA ALA A 21 7.02 -3.69 -41.05
C ALA A 21 6.74 -5.09 -40.46
N LEU A 22 5.70 -5.21 -39.63
CA LEU A 22 5.14 -6.52 -39.24
C LEU A 22 4.11 -6.99 -40.27
N PRO A 23 3.93 -8.31 -40.50
CA PRO A 23 2.97 -8.81 -41.48
C PRO A 23 1.53 -8.63 -41.00
N VAL A 24 0.67 -8.18 -41.92
CA VAL A 24 -0.75 -7.88 -41.71
C VAL A 24 -1.58 -9.17 -41.74
N GLY A 25 -2.27 -9.48 -40.64
CA GLY A 25 -3.42 -10.37 -40.61
C GLY A 25 -4.72 -9.58 -40.84
N GLN A 26 -5.68 -10.15 -41.57
CA GLN A 26 -6.89 -9.50 -42.09
C GLN A 26 -7.71 -8.77 -41.00
N GLY A 27 -7.87 -7.45 -41.16
CA GLY A 27 -8.65 -6.57 -40.27
C GLY A 27 -7.92 -5.25 -39.99
N GLY A 28 -7.69 -4.43 -41.03
CA GLY A 28 -6.72 -3.33 -40.99
C GLY A 28 -7.07 -2.15 -40.08
N ILE A 29 -6.30 -1.98 -39.00
CA ILE A 29 -6.08 -0.71 -38.30
C ILE A 29 -4.75 -0.14 -38.80
N LYS A 30 -4.71 1.14 -39.17
CA LYS A 30 -3.44 1.86 -39.43
C LYS A 30 -3.16 2.80 -38.27
N THR A 31 -2.00 2.63 -37.64
CA THR A 31 -1.47 3.54 -36.63
C THR A 31 -0.34 4.34 -37.25
N VAL A 32 -0.42 5.67 -37.17
CA VAL A 32 0.68 6.57 -37.57
C VAL A 32 1.01 7.45 -36.36
N TYR A 33 2.28 7.43 -35.94
CA TYR A 33 2.78 8.26 -34.87
C TYR A 33 3.31 9.58 -35.45
N ASN A 34 2.79 10.70 -34.98
CA ASN A 34 3.44 11.99 -35.18
C ASN A 34 3.34 12.82 -33.90
N SER A 35 4.50 13.19 -33.33
CA SER A 35 4.64 14.22 -32.29
C SER A 35 3.72 14.07 -31.06
N GLY A 36 3.71 12.89 -30.43
CA GLY A 36 3.19 12.72 -29.07
C GLY A 36 1.66 12.61 -28.92
N VAL A 37 0.90 12.49 -30.01
CA VAL A 37 -0.56 12.22 -29.94
C VAL A 37 -0.88 10.93 -30.70
N LEU A 38 -1.58 9.99 -30.06
CA LEU A 38 -2.08 8.77 -30.68
C LEU A 38 -3.39 9.07 -31.42
N ILE A 39 -3.41 8.93 -32.74
CA ILE A 39 -4.63 9.02 -33.55
C ILE A 39 -4.96 7.62 -34.06
N VAL A 40 -6.06 7.05 -33.56
CA VAL A 40 -6.61 5.79 -34.07
C VAL A 40 -7.71 6.11 -35.07
N THR A 41 -7.53 5.73 -36.34
CA THR A 41 -8.59 5.80 -37.35
C THR A 41 -9.07 4.40 -37.69
N ARG A 42 -10.38 4.17 -37.53
CA ARG A 42 -11.05 2.92 -37.94
C ARG A 42 -11.73 3.16 -39.29
N THR A 43 -11.24 2.51 -40.33
CA THR A 43 -11.96 2.45 -41.61
C THR A 43 -12.98 1.33 -41.54
N ILE A 44 -14.27 1.66 -41.54
CA ILE A 44 -15.34 0.67 -41.65
C ILE A 44 -15.57 0.44 -43.14
N THR A 45 -15.15 -0.71 -43.65
CA THR A 45 -15.60 -1.20 -44.97
C THR A 45 -16.72 -2.21 -44.73
N GLY A 46 -17.97 -1.78 -44.98
CA GLY A 46 -19.15 -2.62 -44.88
C GLY A 46 -20.33 -2.02 -45.64
N ASP A 47 -20.99 -2.89 -46.41
CA ASP A 47 -22.16 -2.75 -47.29
C ASP A 47 -23.15 -1.56 -47.03
N PRO A 48 -23.49 -0.72 -48.04
CA PRO A 48 -24.32 0.49 -47.87
C PRO A 48 -25.76 0.26 -47.37
N GLU A 49 -26.29 -0.97 -47.34
CA GLU A 49 -27.70 -1.21 -47.00
C GLU A 49 -28.00 -1.39 -45.50
N LYS A 50 -27.00 -1.55 -44.62
CA LYS A 50 -27.25 -1.69 -43.17
C LYS A 50 -27.14 -0.40 -42.34
N ALA A 51 -26.76 0.72 -42.97
CA ALA A 51 -26.67 2.01 -42.27
C ALA A 51 -28.03 2.71 -42.06
N LYS A 52 -29.10 2.27 -42.75
CA LYS A 52 -30.44 2.90 -42.66
C LYS A 52 -31.30 2.42 -41.48
N GLU A 53 -30.95 1.33 -40.83
CA GLU A 53 -31.76 0.75 -39.75
C GLU A 53 -31.40 1.29 -38.35
N GLN A 54 -30.31 2.06 -38.24
CA GLN A 54 -29.84 2.62 -36.97
C GLN A 54 -30.16 4.11 -36.78
N GLU A 55 -30.55 4.82 -37.85
CA GLU A 55 -31.05 6.21 -37.79
C GLU A 55 -32.53 6.31 -37.33
N SER A 56 -33.32 5.23 -37.37
CA SER A 56 -34.73 5.26 -36.96
C SER A 56 -34.97 5.04 -35.46
N LEU A 57 -33.95 4.64 -34.68
CA LEU A 57 -34.09 4.35 -33.24
C LEU A 57 -33.64 5.50 -32.32
N SER A 58 -32.93 6.50 -32.85
CA SER A 58 -32.45 7.66 -32.09
C SER A 58 -33.39 8.88 -32.13
N ALA A 59 -34.49 8.81 -32.89
CA ALA A 59 -35.47 9.90 -33.03
C ALA A 59 -36.59 9.91 -31.95
N GLN A 60 -36.56 9.01 -30.96
CA GLN A 60 -37.56 8.91 -29.89
C GLN A 60 -36.97 9.13 -28.47
N SER A 61 -36.10 10.11 -28.27
CA SER A 61 -35.95 10.72 -26.93
C SER A 61 -35.28 12.09 -27.00
N ALA A 62 -36.01 13.10 -27.47
CA ALA A 62 -35.58 14.49 -27.33
C ALA A 62 -36.77 15.38 -26.97
N SER A 63 -36.94 15.65 -25.67
CA SER A 63 -37.77 16.74 -25.17
C SER A 63 -36.97 17.62 -24.21
N GLN A 64 -36.45 18.73 -24.77
CA GLN A 64 -36.27 20.08 -24.17
C GLN A 64 -35.06 20.33 -23.21
N PRO A 65 -34.56 21.60 -23.10
CA PRO A 65 -33.20 21.94 -23.56
C PRO A 65 -32.36 22.79 -22.59
N SER A 66 -31.04 22.88 -22.82
CA SER A 66 -30.27 24.14 -22.87
C SER A 66 -28.79 23.86 -23.16
N PHE A 67 -28.10 24.87 -23.72
CA PHE A 67 -26.72 24.91 -24.20
C PHE A 67 -26.44 24.36 -25.60
N ASN A 68 -26.82 25.19 -26.60
CA ASN A 68 -26.21 25.16 -27.92
C ASN A 68 -25.86 26.60 -28.35
N ALA A 69 -24.57 26.92 -28.38
CA ALA A 69 -23.99 28.00 -29.18
C ALA A 69 -22.47 27.77 -29.24
N GLY A 70 -22.00 27.11 -30.30
CA GLY A 70 -20.56 26.87 -30.50
C GLY A 70 -20.16 25.81 -31.54
N LEU A 71 -21.12 25.18 -32.25
CA LEU A 71 -20.81 24.10 -33.21
C LEU A 71 -21.53 24.22 -34.56
N ALA A 72 -22.25 25.32 -34.82
CA ALA A 72 -23.08 25.46 -36.02
C ALA A 72 -22.38 26.11 -37.25
N ASP A 73 -21.12 26.56 -37.14
CA ASP A 73 -20.45 27.30 -38.23
C ASP A 73 -19.32 26.56 -38.96
N MET A 74 -19.09 25.27 -38.67
CA MET A 74 -18.03 24.49 -39.36
C MET A 74 -18.52 23.54 -40.46
N ASN A 75 -19.83 23.51 -40.77
CA ASN A 75 -20.40 22.54 -41.73
C ASN A 75 -20.92 23.14 -43.04
N LYS A 76 -20.44 24.31 -43.46
CA LYS A 76 -20.66 24.82 -44.83
C LYS A 76 -19.35 25.00 -45.57
N GLY A 77 -18.93 23.95 -46.29
CA GLY A 77 -17.95 24.11 -47.34
C GLY A 77 -17.04 22.90 -47.58
N ILE A 78 -17.58 21.71 -47.85
CA ILE A 78 -16.81 20.66 -48.51
C ILE A 78 -17.70 20.01 -49.57
N MET A 79 -17.50 20.41 -50.82
CA MET A 79 -17.94 19.66 -52.01
C MET A 79 -17.03 18.43 -52.19
N PRO A 80 -17.53 17.30 -52.73
CA PRO A 80 -16.73 16.11 -52.92
C PRO A 80 -16.01 16.19 -54.27
N ASP A 81 -14.75 16.62 -54.27
CA ASP A 81 -13.70 16.18 -55.21
C ASP A 81 -12.50 17.13 -55.14
N SER A 82 -11.46 16.76 -54.40
CA SER A 82 -10.10 17.22 -54.69
C SER A 82 -9.11 16.35 -53.94
N GLY A 83 -8.13 15.80 -54.68
CA GLY A 83 -7.08 14.91 -54.19
C GLY A 83 -6.07 15.58 -53.24
N PRO A 84 -4.82 15.04 -53.14
CA PRO A 84 -3.94 15.16 -51.97
C PRO A 84 -3.53 16.57 -51.51
N SER A 85 -3.90 17.62 -52.23
CA SER A 85 -3.57 19.02 -51.92
C SER A 85 -4.46 19.67 -50.85
N GLY A 86 -5.66 19.13 -50.58
CA GLY A 86 -6.58 19.68 -49.56
C GLY A 86 -6.15 19.42 -48.11
N LEU A 87 -5.41 18.34 -47.86
CA LEU A 87 -4.96 17.95 -46.51
C LEU A 87 -3.79 18.81 -46.01
N ILE A 88 -2.99 19.38 -46.91
CA ILE A 88 -1.83 20.23 -46.56
C ILE A 88 -2.31 21.61 -46.07
N GLN A 89 -3.43 22.12 -46.59
CA GLN A 89 -3.96 23.43 -46.21
C GLN A 89 -4.69 23.41 -44.85
N ALA A 90 -5.28 22.27 -44.46
CA ALA A 90 -5.90 22.09 -43.15
C ALA A 90 -4.85 21.98 -42.01
N ALA A 91 -3.74 21.27 -42.26
CA ALA A 91 -2.65 21.14 -41.28
C ALA A 91 -1.94 22.48 -40.99
N SER A 92 -1.84 23.34 -42.02
CA SER A 92 -1.25 24.69 -41.90
C SER A 92 -2.06 25.61 -40.98
N SER A 93 -3.39 25.52 -41.06
CA SER A 93 -4.32 26.35 -40.26
C SER A 93 -4.38 25.94 -38.79
N ILE A 94 -4.22 24.63 -38.50
CA ILE A 94 -4.17 24.10 -37.12
C ILE A 94 -2.84 24.47 -36.45
N SER A 95 -1.73 24.44 -37.19
CA SER A 95 -0.42 24.84 -36.67
C SER A 95 -0.37 26.34 -36.30
N ALA A 96 -0.97 27.21 -37.12
CA ALA A 96 -1.08 28.65 -36.85
C ALA A 96 -1.94 28.97 -35.60
N TYR A 97 -2.99 28.19 -35.35
CA TYR A 97 -3.86 28.33 -34.16
C TYR A 97 -3.16 27.91 -32.86
N ILE A 98 -2.34 26.85 -32.92
CA ILE A 98 -1.54 26.40 -31.77
C ILE A 98 -0.44 27.43 -31.44
N GLN A 99 0.18 28.04 -32.46
CA GLN A 99 1.21 29.04 -32.25
C GLN A 99 0.69 30.37 -31.68
N SER A 100 -0.55 30.77 -31.96
CA SER A 100 -1.13 31.97 -31.34
C SER A 100 -1.48 31.79 -29.86
N ASN A 101 -1.77 30.57 -29.41
CA ASN A 101 -2.14 30.27 -28.02
C ASN A 101 -0.93 30.03 -27.10
N VAL A 102 0.24 29.70 -27.65
CA VAL A 102 1.50 29.56 -26.88
C VAL A 102 2.10 30.93 -26.54
N ASN A 103 1.89 31.95 -27.36
CA ASN A 103 2.38 33.31 -27.09
C ASN A 103 1.57 34.06 -26.01
N THR A 104 0.41 33.55 -25.60
CA THR A 104 -0.44 34.13 -24.54
C THR A 104 -0.10 33.60 -23.14
N LEU A 105 0.81 32.63 -23.04
CA LEU A 105 1.21 31.99 -21.77
C LEU A 105 2.56 32.51 -21.21
N ILE A 106 3.15 33.53 -21.84
CA ILE A 106 4.37 34.19 -21.35
C ILE A 106 4.14 35.70 -21.24
N SER A 107 3.45 36.13 -20.17
CA SER A 107 3.56 37.49 -19.65
C SER A 107 3.00 37.59 -18.23
N THR A 108 3.89 37.74 -17.24
CA THR A 108 3.57 38.31 -15.92
C THR A 108 3.29 39.81 -16.03
N PRO A 109 2.42 40.38 -15.18
CA PRO A 109 2.95 41.27 -14.15
C PRO A 109 2.24 41.19 -12.79
N SER A 110 2.95 41.76 -11.81
CA SER A 110 2.76 41.82 -10.37
C SER A 110 1.81 42.91 -9.85
N SER A 111 1.31 42.66 -8.62
CA SER A 111 0.99 43.58 -7.51
C SER A 111 -0.43 44.15 -7.30
N GLN A 112 -0.89 43.99 -6.04
CA GLN A 112 -1.64 44.91 -5.15
C GLN A 112 -3.06 44.52 -4.66
N PHE A 113 -3.28 44.88 -3.36
CA PHE A 113 -4.51 44.95 -2.54
C PHE A 113 -5.10 43.63 -2.01
N SER A 114 -5.63 43.50 -0.79
CA SER A 114 -5.69 44.30 0.45
C SER A 114 -6.34 43.43 1.54
N SER A 115 -5.96 43.67 2.78
CA SER A 115 -6.55 43.15 4.03
C SER A 115 -8.07 43.35 4.15
N GLN A 116 -8.80 42.34 4.64
CA GLN A 116 -9.92 42.52 5.57
C GLN A 116 -10.07 41.31 6.51
N ASP A 117 -10.17 41.65 7.80
CA ASP A 117 -10.43 40.80 8.96
C ASP A 117 -11.80 40.12 8.92
N PHE A 118 -11.88 38.89 9.43
CA PHE A 118 -13.06 38.39 10.15
C PHE A 118 -12.63 37.37 11.23
N SER A 119 -12.87 37.70 12.50
CA SER A 119 -12.70 36.83 13.66
C SER A 119 -13.75 35.69 13.70
N PRO A 120 -13.40 34.47 14.13
CA PRO A 120 -14.33 33.36 14.32
C PRO A 120 -14.89 33.29 15.76
N GLY A 121 -16.17 32.94 15.86
CA GLY A 121 -16.88 32.69 17.11
C GLY A 121 -16.54 31.33 17.73
N SER A 122 -16.35 31.36 19.04
CA SER A 122 -16.07 30.26 19.96
C SER A 122 -17.15 29.17 20.02
N ARG A 123 -16.78 27.88 19.97
CA ARG A 123 -17.51 26.79 20.63
C ARG A 123 -16.56 25.74 21.22
N SER A 124 -16.98 25.25 22.36
CA SER A 124 -16.22 24.59 23.43
C SER A 124 -15.97 23.10 23.17
N ALA A 125 -14.79 22.61 23.59
CA ALA A 125 -14.40 21.21 23.57
C ALA A 125 -14.76 20.47 24.89
N PRO A 126 -15.15 19.19 24.85
CA PRO A 126 -15.22 18.31 26.03
C PRO A 126 -13.87 17.58 26.30
N PRO A 127 -13.66 17.04 27.51
CA PRO A 127 -12.33 16.75 28.05
C PRO A 127 -11.71 15.42 27.58
N SER A 128 -10.38 15.42 27.51
CA SER A 128 -9.46 14.32 27.21
C SER A 128 -9.34 13.30 28.34
N SER A 129 -9.48 12.01 28.02
CA SER A 129 -9.07 10.89 28.88
C SER A 129 -7.74 10.32 28.38
N SER A 130 -6.76 10.27 29.27
CA SER A 130 -5.46 9.64 29.11
C SER A 130 -5.59 8.12 29.21
N TYR A 131 -5.21 7.39 28.17
CA TYR A 131 -5.00 5.95 28.21
C TYR A 131 -3.53 5.63 27.93
N THR A 132 -2.90 4.99 28.90
CA THR A 132 -1.60 4.32 28.81
C THR A 132 -1.81 2.92 28.23
N GLU A 133 -1.24 2.63 27.08
CA GLU A 133 -1.16 1.27 26.55
C GLU A 133 0.06 0.53 27.12
N SER A 134 -0.22 -0.62 27.69
CA SER A 134 0.72 -1.69 28.02
C SER A 134 0.16 -2.97 27.41
N SER A 135 0.79 -3.46 26.35
CA SER A 135 0.41 -4.71 25.68
C SER A 135 1.68 -5.47 25.33
N SER A 136 2.19 -6.20 26.33
CA SER A 136 3.14 -7.29 26.14
C SER A 136 2.36 -8.58 25.88
N TYR A 137 2.39 -9.09 24.64
CA TYR A 137 2.08 -10.49 24.36
C TYR A 137 3.35 -11.18 23.88
N GLY A 138 4.12 -11.67 24.85
CA GLY A 138 5.20 -12.62 24.61
C GLY A 138 4.64 -14.04 24.67
N ALA A 139 4.61 -14.72 23.52
CA ALA A 139 4.46 -16.17 23.48
C ALA A 139 5.81 -16.80 23.86
N SER A 140 5.90 -17.36 25.07
CA SER A 140 7.00 -18.26 25.47
C SER A 140 6.44 -19.66 25.59
N ALA A 141 6.71 -20.49 24.59
CA ALA A 141 6.58 -21.94 24.68
C ALA A 141 7.84 -22.50 25.32
N THR A 142 7.77 -22.88 26.59
CA THR A 142 8.81 -23.66 27.27
C THR A 142 8.55 -25.14 27.04
N SER A 143 9.32 -25.75 26.15
CA SER A 143 9.47 -27.20 26.06
C SER A 143 10.43 -27.69 27.14
N THR A 144 9.95 -28.52 28.07
CA THR A 144 10.80 -29.46 28.80
C THR A 144 10.34 -30.86 28.44
N GLY A 145 11.23 -31.60 27.78
CA GLY A 145 11.02 -33.02 27.52
C GLY A 145 11.28 -33.83 28.78
N LEU A 146 10.53 -34.92 28.94
CA LEU A 146 11.04 -36.17 29.49
C LEU A 146 10.20 -37.33 28.92
N SER A 147 10.94 -38.29 28.38
CA SER A 147 10.53 -39.55 27.79
C SER A 147 9.81 -40.50 28.77
N SER A 148 8.85 -41.30 28.29
CA SER A 148 9.06 -42.75 28.10
C SER A 148 7.75 -43.54 27.81
N SER A 149 7.80 -44.27 26.69
CA SER A 149 7.30 -45.64 26.43
C SER A 149 5.90 -46.13 26.85
N SER A 150 5.22 -46.63 25.80
CA SER A 150 4.62 -47.98 25.65
C SER A 150 3.13 -48.21 25.93
N ALA A 151 2.46 -48.54 24.82
CA ALA A 151 1.68 -49.76 24.57
C ALA A 151 0.23 -49.88 25.09
N SER A 152 -0.69 -49.75 24.11
CA SER A 152 -1.79 -50.67 23.76
C SER A 152 -2.76 -51.18 24.83
N SER A 153 -4.07 -50.92 24.62
CA SER A 153 -5.09 -51.95 24.31
C SER A 153 -6.51 -51.36 24.24
N HIS A 154 -7.33 -51.94 23.34
CA HIS A 154 -8.78 -52.22 23.38
C HIS A 154 -9.65 -51.61 24.50
N SER A 155 -10.93 -51.25 24.37
CA SER A 155 -12.01 -51.55 23.41
C SER A 155 -13.23 -50.67 23.76
N SER A 156 -14.11 -50.48 22.77
CA SER A 156 -15.56 -50.22 22.82
C SER A 156 -16.30 -50.35 24.16
N TYR A 157 -17.24 -49.44 24.46
CA TYR A 157 -18.69 -49.71 24.60
C TYR A 157 -19.50 -48.41 24.81
N SER A 158 -20.78 -48.53 24.48
CA SER A 158 -21.84 -47.54 24.26
C SER A 158 -22.78 -47.35 25.47
N GLU A 159 -23.65 -46.32 25.36
CA GLU A 159 -24.95 -46.13 26.07
C GLU A 159 -24.89 -45.88 27.61
N SER A 160 -25.79 -45.18 28.29
CA SER A 160 -26.95 -44.33 28.02
C SER A 160 -27.47 -43.84 29.40
N SER A 161 -28.04 -42.63 29.47
CA SER A 161 -29.12 -42.17 30.37
C SER A 161 -29.19 -42.61 31.85
N SER A 162 -29.25 -41.64 32.78
CA SER A 162 -30.48 -41.24 33.53
C SER A 162 -30.24 -40.56 34.89
N SER A 163 -31.10 -39.56 35.15
CA SER A 163 -31.55 -38.91 36.41
C SER A 163 -31.52 -39.81 37.67
N SER A 164 -31.40 -39.38 38.94
CA SER A 164 -31.86 -38.22 39.75
C SER A 164 -31.18 -38.38 41.15
N SER A 165 -30.92 -37.38 42.01
CA SER A 165 -31.88 -36.70 42.91
C SER A 165 -31.13 -35.77 43.91
N PHE A 166 -31.67 -34.56 44.09
CA PHE A 166 -31.74 -33.68 45.27
C PHE A 166 -30.84 -33.86 46.52
N SER A 167 -30.26 -32.75 47.00
CA SER A 167 -30.66 -32.15 48.29
C SER A 167 -30.22 -30.68 48.44
N SER A 168 -30.96 -29.94 49.27
CA SER A 168 -31.14 -28.49 49.38
C SER A 168 -30.26 -27.79 50.44
N ASN A 169 -29.93 -26.50 50.25
CA ASN A 169 -30.40 -25.39 51.11
C ASN A 169 -29.90 -23.99 50.67
N GLN A 170 -30.78 -23.01 50.85
CA GLN A 170 -30.69 -21.60 50.48
C GLN A 170 -30.30 -20.67 51.66
N GLN A 171 -30.08 -19.39 51.28
CA GLN A 171 -30.13 -18.10 52.03
C GLN A 171 -28.76 -17.58 52.53
N GLY A 172 -28.37 -16.31 52.36
CA GLY A 172 -29.01 -15.13 51.75
C GLY A 172 -28.60 -13.82 52.47
N SER A 173 -28.32 -12.76 51.70
CA SER A 173 -28.21 -11.31 52.09
C SER A 173 -26.93 -10.90 52.88
N SER A 174 -26.43 -9.65 52.95
CA SER A 174 -26.71 -8.34 52.34
C SER A 174 -25.67 -7.30 52.85
N ALA A 175 -25.57 -6.16 52.14
CA ALA A 175 -25.26 -4.78 52.60
C ALA A 175 -23.83 -4.30 53.02
N ALA A 176 -23.34 -3.34 52.22
CA ALA A 176 -23.01 -1.94 52.56
C ALA A 176 -21.86 -1.55 53.54
N SER A 177 -20.90 -0.82 52.96
CA SER A 177 -20.21 0.42 53.40
C SER A 177 -19.51 0.52 54.77
N SER A 178 -18.23 0.93 54.75
CA SER A 178 -17.61 1.76 55.78
C SER A 178 -16.40 2.54 55.22
N TYR A 179 -16.48 3.87 55.33
CA TYR A 179 -15.41 4.84 55.09
C TYR A 179 -14.46 4.95 56.29
N SER A 180 -13.21 5.36 56.05
CA SER A 180 -12.35 5.98 57.07
C SER A 180 -11.55 7.12 56.45
N ARG A 181 -11.70 8.34 57.00
CA ARG A 181 -10.89 9.54 56.73
C ARG A 181 -9.67 9.56 57.65
N VAL A 182 -8.53 10.09 57.18
CA VAL A 182 -7.74 11.10 57.93
C VAL A 182 -7.09 12.11 56.95
N SER A 183 -7.31 13.39 57.30
CA SER A 183 -6.82 14.70 56.82
C SER A 183 -5.28 14.79 56.58
N SER A 184 -4.71 15.45 55.56
CA SER A 184 -4.72 16.83 55.02
C SER A 184 -3.36 17.52 55.24
N SER A 185 -2.70 17.95 54.16
CA SER A 185 -1.95 19.21 54.16
C SER A 185 -1.90 19.77 52.75
N ALA A 186 -2.30 21.04 52.64
CA ALA A 186 -2.31 21.82 51.42
C ALA A 186 -0.97 22.55 51.25
N LEU A 187 -0.43 22.53 50.04
CA LEU A 187 0.62 23.45 49.61
C LEU A 187 0.19 24.07 48.28
N SER A 188 0.02 25.38 48.32
CA SER A 188 -0.23 26.28 47.21
C SER A 188 1.06 26.53 46.42
N SER A 189 1.00 26.50 45.09
CA SER A 189 1.85 27.36 44.26
C SER A 189 1.35 27.47 42.80
N SER A 190 1.02 28.72 42.46
CA SER A 190 1.20 29.39 41.16
C SER A 190 1.01 28.60 39.85
N SER A 191 -0.17 28.81 39.26
CA SER A 191 -0.43 28.67 37.83
C SER A 191 0.40 29.69 37.02
N SER A 192 1.56 29.25 36.54
CA SER A 192 2.28 29.93 35.46
C SER A 192 1.81 29.36 34.13
N LYS A 193 1.23 30.21 33.28
CA LYS A 193 0.93 29.91 31.88
C LYS A 193 2.22 29.46 31.19
N ALA A 194 2.28 28.19 30.78
CA ALA A 194 3.29 27.72 29.84
C ALA A 194 3.06 28.45 28.49
N PRO A 195 4.11 28.98 27.84
CA PRO A 195 3.97 29.53 26.50
C PRO A 195 3.70 28.39 25.52
N ALA A 196 2.86 28.65 24.53
CA ALA A 196 2.70 27.79 23.37
C ALA A 196 4.09 27.49 22.77
N SER A 197 4.48 26.21 22.77
CA SER A 197 5.71 25.78 22.12
C SER A 197 5.55 26.04 20.62
N SER A 198 6.30 27.02 20.13
CA SER A 198 6.58 27.21 18.72
C SER A 198 6.97 25.88 18.10
N SER A 199 6.22 25.39 17.11
CA SER A 199 6.63 24.25 16.30
C SER A 199 8.03 24.51 15.77
N ALA A 200 9.01 23.76 16.30
CA ALA A 200 10.34 23.72 15.73
C ALA A 200 10.18 23.23 14.30
N THR A 201 10.26 24.15 13.35
CA THR A 201 10.29 23.81 11.94
C THR A 201 11.69 23.26 11.70
N ILE A 202 11.85 21.94 11.85
CA ILE A 202 13.10 21.25 11.53
C ILE A 202 13.22 21.24 10.00
N SER A 203 13.68 22.36 9.46
CA SER A 203 14.13 22.50 8.09
C SER A 203 15.48 21.78 7.94
N SER A 204 15.50 20.44 7.94
CA SER A 204 16.65 19.66 7.44
C SER A 204 16.41 18.14 7.34
N VAL A 205 15.17 17.66 7.18
CA VAL A 205 15.01 16.27 6.73
C VAL A 205 15.44 16.24 5.25
N SER A 206 16.66 15.75 5.01
CA SER A 206 17.24 15.65 3.68
C SER A 206 16.36 14.80 2.78
N SER A 207 16.15 15.22 1.54
CA SER A 207 15.53 14.37 0.50
C SER A 207 16.19 12.99 0.49
N VAL A 208 15.41 11.92 0.31
CA VAL A 208 15.94 10.57 0.12
C VAL A 208 16.88 10.58 -1.09
N PRO A 209 18.18 10.25 -0.94
CA PRO A 209 19.11 10.25 -2.07
C PRO A 209 18.71 9.24 -3.15
N SER A 210 18.95 9.58 -4.41
CA SER A 210 18.78 8.65 -5.54
C SER A 210 19.66 7.42 -5.35
N GLY A 211 19.13 6.23 -5.66
CA GLY A 211 19.84 4.96 -5.52
C GLY A 211 19.83 4.37 -4.10
N SER A 212 19.19 5.02 -3.12
CA SER A 212 19.07 4.48 -1.74
C SER A 212 18.32 3.14 -1.71
N PHE A 213 17.36 2.94 -2.62
CA PHE A 213 16.68 1.64 -2.77
C PHE A 213 17.67 0.55 -3.19
N ASP A 214 18.41 0.77 -4.28
CA ASP A 214 19.33 -0.23 -4.84
C ASP A 214 20.41 -0.63 -3.82
N SER A 215 21.01 0.35 -3.13
CA SER A 215 22.01 0.08 -2.08
C SER A 215 21.43 -0.73 -0.92
N THR A 216 20.20 -0.40 -0.50
CA THR A 216 19.48 -1.11 0.58
C THR A 216 19.18 -2.56 0.17
N VAL A 217 18.69 -2.79 -1.05
CA VAL A 217 18.41 -4.15 -1.54
C VAL A 217 19.68 -5.00 -1.61
N ASP A 218 20.78 -4.43 -2.09
CA ASP A 218 22.06 -5.12 -2.13
C ASP A 218 22.55 -5.49 -0.73
N LYS A 219 22.37 -4.60 0.25
CA LYS A 219 22.72 -4.87 1.66
C LYS A 219 21.83 -5.91 2.30
N ILE A 220 20.53 -5.91 2.02
CA ILE A 220 19.61 -6.96 2.48
C ILE A 220 20.05 -8.32 1.94
N TRP A 221 20.37 -8.39 0.64
CA TRP A 221 20.84 -9.62 0.01
C TRP A 221 22.17 -10.10 0.64
N GLU A 222 23.15 -9.21 0.82
CA GLU A 222 24.42 -9.52 1.48
C GLU A 222 24.21 -10.04 2.91
N ARG A 223 23.29 -9.43 3.66
CA ARG A 223 23.11 -9.69 5.09
C ARG A 223 22.24 -10.91 5.41
N PHE A 224 21.20 -11.14 4.62
CA PHE A 224 20.12 -12.07 4.99
C PHE A 224 19.90 -13.21 3.99
N TRP A 225 20.55 -13.19 2.82
CA TRP A 225 20.49 -14.31 1.89
C TRP A 225 21.52 -15.38 2.27
N SER A 226 21.05 -16.56 2.69
CA SER A 226 21.91 -17.72 2.91
C SER A 226 22.11 -18.47 1.59
N SER A 227 23.31 -18.33 1.01
CA SER A 227 23.64 -18.93 -0.29
C SER A 227 23.74 -20.46 -0.22
N ASP A 228 24.13 -21.03 0.92
CA ASP A 228 24.21 -22.48 1.13
C ASP A 228 22.82 -23.13 1.26
N LYS A 229 21.84 -22.41 1.80
CA LYS A 229 20.44 -22.86 1.85
C LYS A 229 19.64 -22.46 0.62
N GLY A 230 20.09 -21.45 -0.12
CA GLY A 230 19.29 -20.82 -1.17
C GLY A 230 18.01 -20.22 -0.60
N ALA A 231 18.10 -19.57 0.56
CA ALA A 231 16.95 -19.08 1.31
C ALA A 231 17.26 -17.82 2.12
N TRP A 232 16.24 -17.01 2.35
CA TRP A 232 16.26 -15.90 3.31
C TRP A 232 16.30 -16.40 4.75
N THR A 233 16.97 -15.66 5.64
CA THR A 233 16.99 -15.95 7.07
C THR A 233 16.62 -14.73 7.93
N ASP A 234 15.92 -14.97 9.03
CA ASP A 234 15.63 -13.97 10.07
C ASP A 234 16.86 -13.59 10.91
N ASN A 235 17.89 -14.44 10.91
CA ASN A 235 19.09 -14.17 11.69
C ASN A 235 19.95 -13.12 10.99
N ASP A 236 20.27 -12.05 11.71
CA ASP A 236 21.34 -11.14 11.33
C ASP A 236 22.66 -11.92 11.30
N GLN A 237 23.18 -12.17 10.10
CA GLN A 237 24.36 -13.01 9.90
C GLN A 237 25.65 -12.45 10.50
N LEU A 238 25.70 -11.17 10.87
CA LEU A 238 26.81 -10.66 11.69
C LEU A 238 26.76 -11.21 13.10
N CYS A 239 25.56 -11.45 13.64
CA CYS A 239 25.35 -11.92 15.00
C CYS A 239 25.30 -13.43 15.12
N GLU A 240 24.64 -14.09 14.17
CA GLU A 240 24.39 -15.52 14.23
C GLU A 240 24.38 -16.10 12.81
N SER A 241 25.33 -16.99 12.51
CA SER A 241 25.42 -17.64 11.21
C SER A 241 24.47 -18.84 11.06
N SER A 242 23.75 -19.20 12.12
CA SER A 242 22.78 -20.29 12.06
C SER A 242 21.59 -19.85 11.19
N TYR A 243 21.05 -20.81 10.42
CA TYR A 243 19.88 -20.54 9.60
C TYR A 243 18.63 -20.57 10.46
N LYS A 244 17.86 -19.48 10.40
CA LYS A 244 16.49 -19.40 10.92
C LYS A 244 15.55 -19.01 9.78
N ALA A 245 14.64 -19.90 9.39
CA ALA A 245 13.64 -19.60 8.40
C ALA A 245 12.70 -18.49 8.92
N PRO A 246 12.46 -17.42 8.15
CA PRO A 246 11.45 -16.43 8.49
C PRO A 246 10.04 -17.00 8.32
N VAL A 247 9.02 -16.35 8.89
CA VAL A 247 7.61 -16.64 8.54
C VAL A 247 7.30 -16.16 7.12
N VAL A 248 6.22 -16.67 6.53
CA VAL A 248 5.85 -16.38 5.14
C VAL A 248 5.53 -14.90 4.92
N TRP A 249 4.99 -14.19 5.91
CA TRP A 249 4.81 -12.74 5.82
C TRP A 249 6.12 -12.01 5.51
N THR A 250 7.18 -12.26 6.29
CA THR A 250 8.52 -11.70 6.04
C THR A 250 9.05 -12.12 4.66
N GLN A 251 8.80 -13.36 4.24
CA GLN A 251 9.15 -13.82 2.88
C GLN A 251 8.43 -13.04 1.79
N ALA A 252 7.16 -12.71 1.98
CA ALA A 252 6.39 -11.91 1.04
C ALA A 252 6.92 -10.46 0.98
N VAL A 253 7.24 -9.86 2.12
CA VAL A 253 7.77 -8.49 2.19
C VAL A 253 9.16 -8.39 1.54
N VAL A 254 10.09 -9.32 1.82
CA VAL A 254 11.39 -9.36 1.11
C VAL A 254 11.23 -9.80 -0.35
N GLY A 255 10.24 -10.65 -0.65
CA GLY A 255 9.86 -11.04 -2.00
C GLY A 255 9.46 -9.84 -2.85
N LYS A 256 8.58 -8.98 -2.32
CA LYS A 256 8.16 -7.75 -2.98
C LYS A 256 9.33 -6.79 -3.15
N THR A 257 10.15 -6.63 -2.12
CA THR A 257 11.38 -5.82 -2.20
C THR A 257 12.31 -6.31 -3.32
N THR A 258 12.43 -7.63 -3.45
CA THR A 258 13.26 -8.27 -4.47
C THR A 258 12.68 -8.09 -5.87
N THR A 259 11.37 -8.25 -6.06
CA THR A 259 10.74 -8.06 -7.38
C THR A 259 10.77 -6.60 -7.82
N LEU A 260 10.66 -5.64 -6.90
CA LEU A 260 10.84 -4.20 -7.18
C LEU A 260 12.24 -3.87 -7.73
N SER A 261 13.27 -4.68 -7.46
CA SER A 261 14.60 -4.50 -8.08
C SER A 261 14.66 -4.85 -9.57
N GLY A 262 13.64 -5.53 -10.11
CA GLY A 262 13.62 -6.02 -11.49
C GLY A 262 14.62 -7.14 -11.80
N SER A 263 15.34 -7.67 -10.80
CA SER A 263 16.37 -8.68 -11.00
C SER A 263 15.79 -10.08 -11.22
N ASN A 264 15.75 -10.53 -12.47
CA ASN A 264 15.33 -11.89 -12.87
C ASN A 264 15.91 -13.00 -11.98
N GLN A 265 17.22 -12.96 -11.71
CA GLN A 265 17.89 -14.01 -10.93
C GLN A 265 17.52 -13.97 -9.45
N ARG A 266 17.46 -12.78 -8.83
CA ARG A 266 17.07 -12.65 -7.42
C ARG A 266 15.60 -13.04 -7.24
N THR A 267 14.73 -12.59 -8.14
CA THR A 267 13.31 -12.98 -8.18
C THR A 267 13.14 -14.49 -8.26
N ALA A 268 13.80 -15.17 -9.20
CA ALA A 268 13.71 -16.62 -9.34
C ALA A 268 14.18 -17.37 -8.08
N ASN A 269 15.25 -16.89 -7.43
CA ASN A 269 15.76 -17.46 -6.19
C ASN A 269 14.78 -17.26 -5.01
N THR A 270 14.22 -16.07 -4.87
CA THR A 270 13.26 -15.77 -3.80
C THR A 270 11.96 -16.55 -3.98
N VAL A 271 11.42 -16.61 -5.20
CA VAL A 271 10.24 -17.44 -5.50
C VAL A 271 10.52 -18.92 -5.22
N LYS A 272 11.70 -19.42 -5.58
CA LYS A 272 12.10 -20.80 -5.25
C LYS A 272 12.17 -21.03 -3.74
N ASN A 273 12.60 -20.05 -2.94
CA ASN A 273 12.55 -20.15 -1.48
C ASN A 273 11.11 -20.15 -0.96
N LEU A 274 10.24 -19.26 -1.47
CA LEU A 274 8.82 -19.18 -1.10
C LEU A 274 8.07 -20.51 -1.33
N MET A 275 8.38 -21.24 -2.41
CA MET A 275 7.77 -22.55 -2.68
C MET A 275 8.00 -23.60 -1.58
N GLN A 276 8.96 -23.37 -0.65
CA GLN A 276 9.14 -24.25 0.53
C GLN A 276 8.02 -24.12 1.57
N TYR A 277 7.21 -23.06 1.49
CA TYR A 277 6.07 -22.79 2.39
C TYR A 277 4.75 -23.30 1.81
N GLU A 278 4.74 -23.87 0.61
CA GLU A 278 3.50 -24.30 -0.06
C GLU A 278 2.86 -25.49 0.68
N ASN A 279 1.62 -25.28 1.14
CA ASN A 279 0.67 -26.35 1.39
C ASN A 279 0.21 -26.92 0.04
N LYS A 280 0.66 -28.14 -0.27
CA LYS A 280 0.48 -28.75 -1.60
C LYS A 280 -0.97 -29.13 -1.92
N ASP A 281 -1.78 -29.37 -0.89
CA ASP A 281 -3.17 -29.77 -1.06
C ASP A 281 -4.03 -28.55 -1.44
N LEU A 282 -3.81 -27.43 -0.75
CA LEU A 282 -4.53 -26.18 -0.98
C LEU A 282 -3.88 -25.29 -2.05
N LYS A 283 -2.62 -25.53 -2.40
CA LYS A 283 -1.79 -24.75 -3.34
C LYS A 283 -1.67 -23.27 -2.94
N VAL A 284 -1.52 -23.06 -1.63
CA VAL A 284 -1.28 -21.77 -0.97
C VAL A 284 -0.20 -21.95 0.08
N PHE A 285 0.18 -20.88 0.77
CA PHE A 285 1.39 -20.84 1.57
C PHE A 285 1.06 -20.80 3.06
N SER A 286 1.65 -21.74 3.81
CA SER A 286 1.59 -21.79 5.27
C SER A 286 2.52 -20.74 5.88
N SER A 287 2.25 -20.35 7.13
CA SER A 287 3.07 -19.41 7.91
C SER A 287 4.53 -19.85 8.01
N GLY A 288 4.76 -21.15 8.20
CA GLY A 288 6.09 -21.77 8.21
C GLY A 288 6.33 -22.72 7.03
N THR A 289 7.51 -23.34 6.99
CA THR A 289 7.90 -24.31 5.95
C THR A 289 7.30 -25.71 6.15
N GLY A 290 6.35 -25.86 7.09
CA GLY A 290 5.70 -27.13 7.40
C GLY A 290 4.71 -27.60 6.32
N GLY A 291 4.20 -26.67 5.50
CA GLY A 291 3.12 -26.96 4.54
C GLY A 291 1.82 -27.42 5.22
N ASP A 292 1.58 -26.93 6.43
CA ASP A 292 0.42 -27.24 7.28
C ASP A 292 -0.74 -26.25 7.05
N ASP A 293 -1.75 -26.30 7.91
CA ASP A 293 -2.96 -25.48 7.80
C ASP A 293 -2.89 -24.16 8.60
N ASP A 294 -1.70 -23.77 9.08
CA ASP A 294 -1.47 -22.45 9.68
C ASP A 294 -1.32 -21.42 8.54
N ILE A 295 -2.45 -20.99 7.99
CA ILE A 295 -2.55 -20.25 6.73
C ILE A 295 -3.32 -18.95 6.97
N TYR A 296 -2.65 -17.84 6.70
CA TYR A 296 -3.18 -16.48 6.80
C TYR A 296 -3.47 -15.91 5.43
N THR A 297 -4.63 -15.28 5.28
CA THR A 297 -5.15 -14.80 4.00
C THR A 297 -4.40 -13.57 3.50
N ASP A 298 -4.14 -12.61 4.39
CA ASP A 298 -3.33 -11.41 4.15
C ASP A 298 -1.90 -11.75 3.73
N ASP A 299 -1.27 -12.70 4.43
CA ASP A 299 0.04 -13.22 4.05
C ASP A 299 0.04 -13.78 2.62
N ASN A 300 -0.96 -14.61 2.30
CA ASN A 300 -1.09 -15.20 0.98
C ASN A 300 -1.38 -14.16 -0.11
N ALA A 301 -2.17 -13.13 0.18
CA ALA A 301 -2.38 -12.02 -0.74
C ALA A 301 -1.08 -11.30 -1.10
N GLN A 302 -0.20 -11.04 -0.13
CA GLN A 302 1.12 -10.47 -0.41
C GLN A 302 2.03 -11.45 -1.16
N VAL A 303 1.96 -12.75 -0.88
CA VAL A 303 2.65 -13.78 -1.69
C VAL A 303 2.15 -13.73 -3.14
N ALA A 304 0.85 -13.57 -3.38
CA ALA A 304 0.31 -13.42 -4.73
C ALA A 304 0.93 -12.22 -5.46
N TRP A 305 1.17 -11.10 -4.79
CA TRP A 305 1.85 -9.95 -5.40
C TRP A 305 3.27 -10.31 -5.87
N VAL A 306 4.01 -11.08 -5.08
CA VAL A 306 5.36 -11.53 -5.45
C VAL A 306 5.30 -12.40 -6.71
N PHE A 307 4.33 -13.33 -6.80
CA PHE A 307 4.18 -14.20 -7.98
C PHE A 307 3.67 -13.45 -9.22
N ILE A 308 2.79 -12.47 -9.06
CA ILE A 308 2.33 -11.56 -10.13
C ILE A 308 3.54 -10.80 -10.69
N ASP A 309 4.32 -10.13 -9.84
CA ASP A 309 5.52 -9.41 -10.28
C ASP A 309 6.54 -10.37 -10.91
N ALA A 310 6.75 -11.55 -10.32
CA ALA A 310 7.69 -12.54 -10.85
C ALA A 310 7.29 -13.01 -12.25
N TYR A 311 5.99 -13.21 -12.51
CA TYR A 311 5.49 -13.47 -13.85
C TYR A 311 5.76 -12.30 -14.78
N GLN A 312 5.50 -11.06 -14.37
CA GLN A 312 5.74 -9.88 -15.22
C GLN A 312 7.22 -9.71 -15.57
N ILE A 313 8.12 -10.02 -14.64
CA ILE A 313 9.58 -9.92 -14.81
C ILE A 313 10.12 -11.03 -15.73
N THR A 314 9.64 -12.27 -15.56
CA THR A 314 10.24 -13.46 -16.18
C THR A 314 9.46 -14.02 -17.38
N GLY A 315 8.16 -13.72 -17.48
CA GLY A 315 7.23 -14.39 -18.40
C GLY A 315 6.92 -15.84 -18.04
N ASN A 316 7.32 -16.34 -16.87
CA ASN A 316 7.11 -17.74 -16.48
C ASN A 316 5.67 -18.01 -16.05
N ASN A 317 4.91 -18.74 -16.88
CA ASN A 317 3.51 -19.08 -16.63
C ASN A 317 3.25 -19.87 -15.35
N ASP A 318 4.24 -20.60 -14.81
CA ASP A 318 4.07 -21.30 -13.54
C ASP A 318 3.84 -20.30 -12.39
N TYR A 319 4.51 -19.14 -12.44
CA TYR A 319 4.31 -18.09 -11.44
C TYR A 319 2.91 -17.47 -11.54
N LEU A 320 2.43 -17.24 -12.77
CA LEU A 320 1.06 -16.79 -12.98
C LEU A 320 0.04 -17.82 -12.48
N GLN A 321 0.29 -19.12 -12.70
CA GLN A 321 -0.59 -20.17 -12.23
C GLN A 321 -0.63 -20.23 -10.69
N THR A 322 0.51 -20.04 -10.02
CA THR A 322 0.56 -19.91 -8.56
C THR A 322 -0.25 -18.71 -8.08
N ALA A 323 -0.08 -17.53 -8.69
CA ALA A 323 -0.87 -16.34 -8.35
C ALA A 323 -2.38 -16.58 -8.50
N LYS A 324 -2.81 -17.26 -9.58
CA LYS A 324 -4.21 -17.64 -9.79
C LYS A 324 -4.75 -18.58 -8.72
N ASN A 325 -3.96 -19.58 -8.31
CA ASN A 325 -4.36 -20.50 -7.24
C ASN A 325 -4.57 -19.75 -5.93
N ILE A 326 -3.64 -18.85 -5.58
CA ILE A 326 -3.74 -18.04 -4.38
C ILE A 326 -4.98 -17.15 -4.45
N VAL A 327 -5.17 -16.35 -5.51
CA VAL A 327 -6.35 -15.46 -5.62
C VAL A 327 -7.66 -16.24 -5.58
N SER A 328 -7.73 -17.42 -6.19
CA SER A 328 -8.90 -18.30 -6.08
C SER A 328 -9.16 -18.73 -4.63
N PHE A 329 -8.11 -18.99 -3.84
CA PHE A 329 -8.23 -19.30 -2.42
C PHE A 329 -8.67 -18.08 -1.60
N LEU A 330 -8.13 -16.89 -1.88
CA LEU A 330 -8.53 -15.65 -1.19
C LEU A 330 -10.03 -15.38 -1.36
N LYS A 331 -10.55 -15.57 -2.59
CA LYS A 331 -11.98 -15.48 -2.88
C LYS A 331 -12.81 -16.50 -2.09
N SER A 332 -12.29 -17.71 -1.88
CA SER A 332 -13.00 -18.72 -1.08
C SER A 332 -13.00 -18.42 0.42
N GLN A 333 -12.18 -17.47 0.90
CA GLN A 333 -12.18 -17.00 2.29
C GLN A 333 -13.19 -15.88 2.54
N TRP A 334 -13.96 -15.47 1.53
CA TRP A 334 -15.08 -14.56 1.71
C TRP A 334 -16.20 -15.21 2.51
N ASP A 335 -16.75 -14.49 3.49
CA ASP A 335 -17.89 -14.94 4.28
C ASP A 335 -19.21 -14.85 3.49
N SER A 336 -19.42 -15.79 2.56
CA SER A 336 -20.65 -15.85 1.75
C SER A 336 -21.92 -16.19 2.54
N ASN A 337 -21.81 -16.70 3.77
CA ASN A 337 -22.97 -17.08 4.59
C ASN A 337 -23.35 -16.00 5.62
N GLY A 338 -22.46 -15.04 5.88
CA GLY A 338 -22.69 -13.90 6.76
C GLY A 338 -22.89 -12.60 5.99
N ILE A 339 -22.25 -11.52 6.47
CA ILE A 339 -22.36 -10.18 5.89
C ILE A 339 -21.29 -9.87 4.84
N GLY A 340 -20.44 -10.84 4.50
CA GLY A 340 -19.26 -10.65 3.67
C GLY A 340 -18.00 -10.32 4.48
N GLY A 341 -16.95 -9.91 3.77
CA GLY A 341 -15.61 -9.71 4.33
C GLY A 341 -14.78 -10.99 4.26
N VAL A 342 -13.47 -10.83 4.36
CA VAL A 342 -12.54 -11.95 4.20
C VAL A 342 -12.02 -12.42 5.56
N TYR A 343 -12.07 -13.73 5.79
CA TYR A 343 -11.50 -14.34 6.97
C TYR A 343 -9.99 -14.17 7.01
N TRP A 344 -9.47 -13.84 8.19
CA TRP A 344 -8.04 -13.64 8.42
C TRP A 344 -7.23 -14.93 8.30
N HIS A 345 -7.78 -16.03 8.81
CA HIS A 345 -7.10 -17.32 8.85
C HIS A 345 -8.01 -18.42 8.30
N TYR A 346 -7.44 -19.34 7.52
CA TYR A 346 -8.16 -20.36 6.73
C TYR A 346 -9.24 -21.17 7.49
N LYS A 347 -9.05 -21.37 8.80
CA LYS A 347 -9.97 -22.13 9.67
C LYS A 347 -10.56 -21.32 10.82
N ASN A 348 -10.52 -19.99 10.74
CA ASN A 348 -11.05 -19.08 11.75
C ASN A 348 -12.07 -18.12 11.10
N LYS A 349 -13.12 -17.76 11.84
CA LYS A 349 -14.17 -16.85 11.38
C LYS A 349 -13.92 -15.37 11.70
N TYR A 350 -12.73 -15.02 12.20
CA TYR A 350 -12.36 -13.62 12.39
C TYR A 350 -12.24 -12.93 11.03
N ILE A 351 -13.06 -11.92 10.78
CA ILE A 351 -12.99 -11.09 9.57
C ILE A 351 -12.08 -9.91 9.88
N ALA A 352 -11.02 -9.77 9.08
CA ALA A 352 -10.05 -8.70 9.23
C ALA A 352 -10.10 -7.74 8.04
N SER A 353 -10.00 -6.45 8.37
CA SER A 353 -9.90 -5.36 7.41
C SER A 353 -8.69 -5.55 6.49
N ILE A 354 -7.53 -5.93 7.05
CA ILE A 354 -6.29 -6.15 6.30
C ILE A 354 -6.46 -7.27 5.27
N SER A 355 -6.98 -8.44 5.68
CA SER A 355 -7.22 -9.57 4.76
C SER A 355 -8.19 -9.21 3.65
N THR A 356 -9.19 -8.38 3.95
CA THR A 356 -10.17 -7.94 2.96
C THR A 356 -9.54 -7.00 1.92
N VAL A 357 -8.78 -5.99 2.34
CA VAL A 357 -8.14 -5.06 1.37
C VAL A 357 -6.99 -5.72 0.60
N GLU A 358 -6.23 -6.61 1.25
CA GLU A 358 -5.14 -7.38 0.64
C GLU A 358 -5.67 -8.34 -0.43
N ALA A 359 -6.75 -9.07 -0.13
CA ALA A 359 -7.41 -9.94 -1.10
C ALA A 359 -7.98 -9.16 -2.29
N ALA A 360 -8.55 -7.97 -2.04
CA ALA A 360 -9.00 -7.07 -3.08
C ALA A 360 -7.85 -6.60 -3.97
N LEU A 361 -6.72 -6.20 -3.36
CA LEU A 361 -5.56 -5.73 -4.10
C LEU A 361 -4.92 -6.83 -4.94
N ALA A 362 -4.71 -8.03 -4.35
CA ALA A 362 -4.19 -9.18 -5.09
C ALA A 362 -5.08 -9.53 -6.30
N SER A 363 -6.40 -9.47 -6.12
CA SER A 363 -7.37 -9.74 -7.20
C SER A 363 -7.29 -8.69 -8.31
N VAL A 364 -7.32 -7.39 -8.00
CA VAL A 364 -7.25 -6.36 -9.05
C VAL A 364 -5.87 -6.30 -9.74
N LEU A 365 -4.79 -6.65 -9.04
CA LEU A 365 -3.47 -6.83 -9.66
C LEU A 365 -3.42 -8.05 -10.60
N LEU A 366 -4.11 -9.14 -10.25
CA LEU A 366 -4.22 -10.29 -11.15
C LEU A 366 -5.07 -9.94 -12.39
N TYR A 367 -6.17 -9.19 -12.21
CA TYR A 367 -7.00 -8.66 -13.31
C TYR A 367 -6.19 -7.81 -14.30
N ASP A 368 -5.19 -7.06 -13.81
CA ASP A 368 -4.29 -6.28 -14.64
C ASP A 368 -3.60 -7.14 -15.72
N ILE A 369 -3.42 -8.45 -15.46
CA ILE A 369 -2.83 -9.43 -16.36
C ILE A 369 -3.90 -10.29 -17.07
N THR A 370 -4.82 -10.89 -16.31
CA THR A 370 -5.72 -11.95 -16.80
C THR A 370 -6.94 -11.41 -17.52
N LYS A 371 -7.38 -10.20 -17.16
CA LYS A 371 -8.69 -9.63 -17.55
C LYS A 371 -9.87 -10.52 -17.18
N ASP A 372 -9.74 -11.31 -16.12
CA ASP A 372 -10.85 -12.09 -15.56
C ASP A 372 -11.75 -11.18 -14.73
N GLU A 373 -12.92 -10.84 -15.27
CA GLU A 373 -13.87 -9.93 -14.62
C GLU A 373 -14.30 -10.38 -13.21
N SER A 374 -14.16 -11.67 -12.86
CA SER A 374 -14.42 -12.13 -11.50
C SER A 374 -13.40 -11.61 -10.48
N ASP A 375 -12.17 -11.29 -10.91
CA ASP A 375 -11.14 -10.68 -10.06
C ASP A 375 -11.49 -9.21 -9.76
N LEU A 376 -11.89 -8.46 -10.79
CA LEU A 376 -12.31 -7.06 -10.64
C LEU A 376 -13.57 -6.94 -9.78
N SER A 377 -14.58 -7.77 -10.05
CA SER A 377 -15.84 -7.80 -9.29
C SER A 377 -15.62 -8.09 -7.81
N PHE A 378 -14.74 -9.05 -7.50
CA PHE A 378 -14.42 -9.39 -6.11
C PHE A 378 -13.69 -8.25 -5.38
N ALA A 379 -12.78 -7.53 -6.07
CA ALA A 379 -12.13 -6.37 -5.50
C ALA A 379 -13.12 -5.23 -5.18
N GLU A 380 -14.12 -5.00 -6.04
CA GLU A 380 -15.22 -4.07 -5.77
C GLU A 380 -16.06 -4.51 -4.57
N GLU A 381 -16.42 -5.79 -4.49
CA GLU A 381 -17.19 -6.36 -3.38
C GLU A 381 -16.47 -6.16 -2.04
N CYS A 382 -15.16 -6.47 -2.00
CA CYS A 382 -14.32 -6.24 -0.83
C CYS A 382 -14.30 -4.77 -0.41
N MET A 383 -14.08 -3.83 -1.34
CA MET A 383 -14.01 -2.41 -0.98
C MET A 383 -15.37 -1.85 -0.56
N ASN A 384 -16.46 -2.28 -1.18
CA ASN A 384 -17.81 -1.93 -0.74
C ASN A 384 -18.05 -2.39 0.71
N PHE A 385 -17.67 -3.62 1.04
CA PHE A 385 -17.74 -4.14 2.40
C PHE A 385 -16.92 -3.31 3.39
N MET A 386 -15.68 -2.95 3.03
CA MET A 386 -14.81 -2.11 3.88
C MET A 386 -15.48 -0.78 4.24
N PHE A 387 -16.07 -0.09 3.26
CA PHE A 387 -16.77 1.18 3.52
C PHE A 387 -18.05 1.03 4.31
N GLN A 388 -18.78 -0.08 4.11
CA GLN A 388 -20.03 -0.32 4.79
C GLN A 388 -19.84 -0.73 6.25
N HIS A 389 -18.82 -1.54 6.55
CA HIS A 389 -18.69 -2.23 7.84
C HIS A 389 -17.48 -1.80 8.68
N PHE A 390 -16.38 -1.37 8.06
CA PHE A 390 -15.15 -1.02 8.78
C PHE A 390 -14.86 0.48 8.84
N GLN A 391 -15.42 1.31 7.96
CA GLN A 391 -15.10 2.73 7.96
C GLN A 391 -15.67 3.45 9.18
N ASP A 392 -14.79 4.09 9.96
CA ASP A 392 -15.15 4.96 11.07
C ASP A 392 -15.38 6.42 10.60
N LYS A 393 -15.84 7.27 11.51
CA LYS A 393 -16.19 8.67 11.29
C LYS A 393 -15.02 9.53 10.80
N ASP A 394 -13.80 9.18 11.17
CA ASP A 394 -12.56 9.83 10.70
C ASP A 394 -12.09 9.31 9.33
N LYS A 395 -12.91 8.48 8.67
CA LYS A 395 -12.70 7.89 7.34
C LYS A 395 -11.68 6.76 7.28
N LEU A 396 -11.00 6.44 8.38
CA LEU A 396 -10.11 5.29 8.48
C LEU A 396 -10.90 4.01 8.76
N PHE A 397 -10.26 2.85 8.61
CA PHE A 397 -10.88 1.55 8.86
C PHE A 397 -10.52 1.01 10.23
N PHE A 398 -11.51 0.42 10.92
CA PHE A 398 -11.29 -0.46 12.06
C PHE A 398 -10.61 -1.76 11.64
N ASP A 399 -10.05 -2.49 12.60
CA ASP A 399 -9.18 -3.63 12.37
C ASP A 399 -9.96 -4.89 11.95
N GLY A 400 -11.01 -5.26 12.68
CA GLY A 400 -11.74 -6.50 12.43
C GLY A 400 -12.75 -6.84 13.53
N PHE A 401 -13.46 -7.95 13.40
CA PHE A 401 -14.39 -8.46 14.42
C PHE A 401 -14.52 -9.99 14.38
N ASN A 402 -14.98 -10.57 15.50
CA ASN A 402 -15.31 -12.00 15.61
C ASN A 402 -16.82 -12.26 15.43
N ASN A 403 -17.17 -13.25 14.61
CA ASN A 403 -18.45 -14.00 14.57
C ASN A 403 -19.77 -13.18 14.45
N ASP A 404 -20.87 -13.89 14.14
CA ASP A 404 -22.17 -13.43 13.59
C ASP A 404 -22.85 -12.19 14.19
N THR A 405 -22.45 -11.70 15.37
CA THR A 405 -23.11 -10.56 16.03
C THR A 405 -22.52 -9.22 15.64
N TYR A 406 -21.30 -9.18 15.09
CA TYR A 406 -20.62 -7.96 14.62
C TYR A 406 -20.45 -6.85 15.68
N ASP A 407 -20.75 -7.15 16.94
CA ASP A 407 -20.76 -6.20 18.06
C ASP A 407 -19.37 -6.01 18.69
N ASP A 408 -18.45 -6.96 18.46
CA ASP A 408 -17.08 -6.97 19.03
C ASP A 408 -16.05 -6.43 18.03
N MET A 409 -16.29 -5.21 17.55
CA MET A 409 -15.40 -4.51 16.64
C MET A 409 -14.10 -4.14 17.37
N ASN A 410 -12.97 -4.70 16.91
CA ASN A 410 -11.65 -4.19 17.23
C ASN A 410 -11.44 -2.87 16.50
N LYS A 411 -11.42 -1.78 17.26
CA LYS A 411 -11.35 -0.41 16.74
C LYS A 411 -9.92 0.09 16.50
N GLY A 412 -8.94 -0.80 16.58
CA GLY A 412 -7.58 -0.51 16.15
C GLY A 412 -7.56 0.06 14.74
N LYS A 413 -6.69 1.03 14.49
CA LYS A 413 -6.51 1.67 13.19
C LYS A 413 -5.05 1.59 12.83
N LEU A 414 -4.76 1.00 11.69
CA LEU A 414 -3.40 0.69 11.28
C LEU A 414 -3.17 1.22 9.87
N THR A 415 -1.99 1.81 9.67
CA THR A 415 -1.60 2.46 8.41
C THR A 415 -1.65 1.52 7.22
N TYR A 416 -1.30 0.24 7.42
CA TYR A 416 -1.26 -0.77 6.36
C TYR A 416 -2.61 -1.03 5.67
N THR A 417 -3.69 -1.26 6.41
CA THR A 417 -5.06 -1.44 5.87
C THR A 417 -5.45 -0.26 4.99
N VAL A 418 -5.12 0.96 5.44
CA VAL A 418 -5.47 2.18 4.71
C VAL A 418 -4.63 2.34 3.44
N GLY A 419 -3.34 2.01 3.52
CA GLY A 419 -2.43 1.99 2.37
C GLY A 419 -2.85 1.02 1.29
N VAL A 420 -3.13 -0.23 1.67
CA VAL A 420 -3.59 -1.27 0.75
C VAL A 420 -4.96 -0.90 0.17
N GLY A 421 -5.90 -0.45 1.01
CA GLY A 421 -7.21 0.01 0.54
C GLY A 421 -7.10 1.17 -0.47
N MET A 422 -6.22 2.14 -0.22
CA MET A 422 -5.97 3.26 -1.14
C MET A 422 -5.39 2.78 -2.48
N SER A 423 -4.46 1.83 -2.46
CA SER A 423 -3.93 1.19 -3.68
C SER A 423 -5.03 0.46 -4.46
N THR A 424 -5.85 -0.36 -3.80
CA THR A 424 -6.98 -1.06 -4.42
C THR A 424 -7.92 -0.09 -5.11
N LEU A 425 -8.27 1.02 -4.46
CA LEU A 425 -9.18 2.03 -5.02
C LEU A 425 -8.60 2.75 -6.25
N ALA A 426 -7.29 3.01 -6.25
CA ALA A 426 -6.61 3.58 -7.41
C ALA A 426 -6.70 2.63 -8.62
N HIS A 427 -6.46 1.33 -8.41
CA HIS A 427 -6.61 0.31 -9.45
C HIS A 427 -8.08 0.13 -9.89
N LEU A 428 -9.04 0.10 -8.96
CA LEU A 428 -10.46 0.04 -9.29
C LEU A 428 -10.90 1.25 -10.14
N ASN A 429 -10.48 2.46 -9.78
CA ASN A 429 -10.76 3.66 -10.59
C ASN A 429 -10.16 3.56 -11.99
N LYS A 430 -8.88 3.14 -12.11
CA LYS A 430 -8.20 2.92 -13.40
C LYS A 430 -8.99 1.99 -14.32
N HIS A 431 -9.56 0.91 -13.79
CA HIS A 431 -10.24 -0.10 -14.60
C HIS A 431 -11.70 0.22 -14.91
N THR A 432 -12.41 0.86 -13.97
CA THR A 432 -13.86 1.08 -14.06
C THR A 432 -14.22 2.48 -14.54
N GLY A 433 -13.32 3.45 -14.39
CA GLY A 433 -13.62 4.87 -14.56
C GLY A 433 -14.59 5.43 -13.52
N ASN A 434 -14.91 4.68 -12.46
CA ASN A 434 -15.84 5.13 -11.44
C ASN A 434 -15.17 6.11 -10.47
N ASP A 435 -15.61 7.37 -10.52
CA ASP A 435 -15.09 8.46 -9.70
C ASP A 435 -15.33 8.27 -8.19
N THR A 436 -16.30 7.44 -7.77
CA THR A 436 -16.51 7.13 -6.35
C THR A 436 -15.27 6.45 -5.75
N TRP A 437 -14.60 5.56 -6.50
CA TRP A 437 -13.36 4.94 -6.04
C TRP A 437 -12.24 5.97 -5.82
N LEU A 438 -12.10 6.90 -6.75
CA LEU A 438 -11.13 7.99 -6.64
C LEU A 438 -11.43 8.92 -5.46
N GLN A 439 -12.70 9.32 -5.28
CA GLN A 439 -13.14 10.16 -4.16
C GLN A 439 -12.87 9.48 -2.81
N ASN A 440 -13.12 8.17 -2.71
CA ASN A 440 -12.84 7.39 -1.53
C ASN A 440 -11.33 7.28 -1.26
N ALA A 441 -10.51 7.06 -2.30
CA ALA A 441 -9.05 7.03 -2.17
C ALA A 441 -8.50 8.39 -1.69
N VAL A 442 -9.00 9.50 -2.24
CA VAL A 442 -8.65 10.86 -1.78
C VAL A 442 -9.10 11.09 -0.33
N SER A 443 -10.27 10.59 0.07
CA SER A 443 -10.75 10.68 1.44
C SER A 443 -9.85 9.93 2.43
N LEU A 444 -9.40 8.72 2.06
CA LEU A 444 -8.44 7.95 2.85
C LEU A 444 -7.07 8.64 2.92
N GLY A 445 -6.59 9.20 1.79
CA GLY A 445 -5.35 9.98 1.74
C GLY A 445 -5.38 11.17 2.69
N LYS A 446 -6.47 11.96 2.68
CA LYS A 446 -6.69 13.08 3.61
C LYS A 446 -6.65 12.63 5.07
N ALA A 447 -7.38 11.57 5.41
CA ALA A 447 -7.43 11.05 6.77
C ALA A 447 -6.06 10.52 7.23
N SER A 448 -5.28 9.93 6.33
CA SER A 448 -3.96 9.38 6.63
C SER A 448 -2.89 10.44 6.91
N ILE A 449 -3.08 11.66 6.39
CA ILE A 449 -2.17 12.81 6.64
C ILE A 449 -2.74 13.83 7.64
N ASP A 450 -3.90 13.54 8.24
CA ASP A 450 -4.43 14.38 9.32
C ASP A 450 -3.54 14.23 10.56
N LYS A 451 -2.80 15.30 10.88
CA LYS A 451 -1.88 15.35 12.02
C LYS A 451 -2.57 15.26 13.38
N SER A 452 -3.89 15.45 13.42
CA SER A 452 -4.71 15.22 14.62
C SER A 452 -5.25 13.79 14.71
N GLY A 453 -5.06 12.99 13.66
CA GLY A 453 -5.47 11.60 13.56
C GLY A 453 -4.54 10.61 14.26
N PRO A 454 -4.89 9.32 14.24
CA PRO A 454 -4.22 8.28 15.03
C PRO A 454 -2.82 7.89 14.51
N PHE A 455 -2.46 8.29 13.29
CA PHE A 455 -1.21 7.85 12.66
C PHE A 455 0.00 8.72 13.01
N TYR A 456 -0.17 9.84 13.69
CA TYR A 456 0.93 10.76 13.97
C TYR A 456 1.46 10.64 15.40
N SER A 457 2.78 10.68 15.55
CA SER A 457 3.43 10.91 16.84
C SER A 457 3.40 12.40 17.22
N SER A 458 3.77 12.71 18.46
CA SER A 458 3.99 14.09 18.92
C SER A 458 5.04 14.86 18.11
N GLU A 459 5.94 14.16 17.42
CA GLU A 459 6.96 14.75 16.57
C GLU A 459 6.47 15.06 15.14
N GLY A 460 5.22 14.70 14.81
CA GLY A 460 4.62 14.99 13.51
C GLY A 460 5.03 14.01 12.39
N TYR A 461 5.36 12.77 12.75
CA TYR A 461 5.67 11.67 11.83
C TYR A 461 4.77 10.45 12.05
N TRP A 462 4.68 9.59 11.05
CA TRP A 462 3.92 8.35 11.17
C TRP A 462 4.48 7.45 12.28
N ASN A 463 3.59 6.88 13.08
CA ASN A 463 3.91 6.23 14.36
C ASN A 463 3.90 4.70 14.34
N ASN A 464 3.53 4.07 13.22
CA ASN A 464 3.56 2.61 13.09
C ASN A 464 4.96 2.10 12.73
N ALA A 465 5.23 0.84 13.06
CA ALA A 465 6.45 0.15 12.66
C ALA A 465 6.60 0.07 11.14
N LEU A 466 7.84 -0.17 10.68
CA LEU A 466 8.17 -0.21 9.26
C LEU A 466 7.37 -1.28 8.51
N GLU A 467 7.16 -2.43 9.15
CA GLU A 467 6.34 -3.55 8.65
C GLU A 467 4.88 -3.19 8.33
N TYR A 468 4.35 -2.10 8.89
CA TYR A 468 3.00 -1.61 8.58
C TYR A 468 3.05 -0.40 7.64
N VAL A 469 3.88 0.59 7.96
CA VAL A 469 3.84 1.89 7.27
C VAL A 469 4.27 1.80 5.82
N HIS A 470 5.09 0.81 5.42
CA HIS A 470 5.51 0.64 4.03
C HIS A 470 4.32 0.44 3.06
N LEU A 471 3.21 -0.15 3.53
CA LEU A 471 2.00 -0.31 2.74
C LEU A 471 1.23 1.02 2.58
N LEU A 472 1.35 1.95 3.52
CA LEU A 472 0.84 3.32 3.35
C LEU A 472 1.63 4.08 2.26
N PHE A 473 2.95 3.90 2.20
CA PHE A 473 3.77 4.41 1.10
C PHE A 473 3.34 3.82 -0.25
N LYS A 474 3.08 2.51 -0.31
CA LYS A 474 2.53 1.87 -1.52
C LYS A 474 1.22 2.52 -1.95
N GLY A 475 0.28 2.69 -1.01
CA GLY A 475 -1.01 3.30 -1.29
C GLY A 475 -0.89 4.71 -1.88
N PHE A 476 -0.05 5.57 -1.28
CA PHE A 476 0.19 6.91 -1.81
C PHE A 476 0.88 6.87 -3.17
N SER A 477 1.89 6.01 -3.34
CA SER A 477 2.56 5.80 -4.63
C SER A 477 1.57 5.43 -5.74
N ASP A 478 0.74 4.42 -5.50
CA ASP A 478 -0.23 3.97 -6.51
C ASP A 478 -1.29 5.03 -6.79
N LEU A 479 -1.83 5.69 -5.74
CA LEU A 479 -2.80 6.77 -5.93
C LEU A 479 -2.23 7.92 -6.76
N LEU A 480 -0.97 8.31 -6.51
CA LEU A 480 -0.32 9.44 -7.18
C LEU A 480 0.13 9.12 -8.61
N THR A 481 0.37 7.85 -8.93
CA THR A 481 0.94 7.43 -10.23
C THR A 481 -0.08 6.79 -11.17
N ILE A 482 -1.16 6.21 -10.65
CA ILE A 482 -2.14 5.46 -11.42
C ILE A 482 -3.43 6.28 -11.64
N ALA A 483 -3.88 7.01 -10.63
CA ALA A 483 -5.19 7.67 -10.67
C ALA A 483 -5.14 9.03 -11.41
N PRO A 484 -6.29 9.49 -11.97
CA PRO A 484 -6.41 10.84 -12.52
C PRO A 484 -6.05 11.92 -11.49
N TRP A 485 -5.20 12.86 -11.90
CA TRP A 485 -4.64 13.88 -11.01
C TRP A 485 -5.70 14.68 -10.25
N GLN A 486 -5.54 14.80 -8.93
CA GLN A 486 -6.37 15.62 -8.05
C GLN A 486 -5.53 16.75 -7.43
N LYS A 487 -6.18 17.86 -7.05
CA LYS A 487 -5.48 19.00 -6.43
C LYS A 487 -4.76 18.60 -5.14
N GLU A 488 -5.33 17.68 -4.37
CA GLU A 488 -4.79 17.17 -3.10
C GLU A 488 -3.49 16.39 -3.25
N PHE A 489 -3.22 15.85 -4.44
CA PHE A 489 -2.05 15.02 -4.69
C PHE A 489 -0.73 15.75 -4.44
N SER A 490 -0.72 17.08 -4.57
CA SER A 490 0.45 17.89 -4.23
C SER A 490 0.80 17.81 -2.73
N GLU A 491 -0.21 17.84 -1.87
CA GLU A 491 -0.03 17.72 -0.42
C GLU A 491 0.33 16.29 -0.02
N PHE A 492 -0.34 15.30 -0.61
CA PHE A 492 -0.05 13.88 -0.38
C PHE A 492 1.40 13.53 -0.75
N LYS A 493 1.85 13.98 -1.93
CA LYS A 493 3.23 13.80 -2.38
C LYS A 493 4.21 14.44 -1.41
N ALA A 494 3.98 15.71 -1.02
CA ALA A 494 4.87 16.42 -0.12
C ALA A 494 4.98 15.76 1.26
N GLU A 495 3.85 15.35 1.85
CA GLU A 495 3.85 14.67 3.15
C GLU A 495 4.49 13.29 3.05
N THR A 496 4.20 12.51 2.00
CA THR A 496 4.82 11.18 1.80
C THR A 496 6.34 11.28 1.66
N ILE A 497 6.85 12.23 0.86
CA ILE A 497 8.29 12.47 0.73
C ILE A 497 8.91 12.88 2.07
N LYS A 498 8.25 13.73 2.85
CA LYS A 498 8.70 14.12 4.20
C LYS A 498 8.80 12.89 5.13
N GLN A 499 7.83 12.00 5.10
CA GLN A 499 7.84 10.78 5.93
C GLN A 499 8.96 9.82 5.52
N ALA A 500 9.19 9.61 4.23
CA ALA A 500 10.30 8.79 3.75
C ALA A 500 11.66 9.38 4.13
N ALA A 501 11.80 10.70 3.97
CA ALA A 501 13.00 11.43 4.34
C ALA A 501 13.32 11.28 5.85
N TYR A 502 12.29 11.23 6.70
CA TYR A 502 12.42 11.01 8.14
C TYR A 502 12.93 9.60 8.44
N ILE A 503 12.32 8.58 7.83
CA ILE A 503 12.77 7.19 7.98
C ILE A 503 14.23 7.06 7.51
N TYR A 504 14.55 7.61 6.33
CA TYR A 504 15.93 7.64 5.83
C TYR A 504 16.92 8.28 6.81
N SER A 505 16.54 9.42 7.41
CA SER A 505 17.45 10.23 8.23
C SER A 505 17.62 9.71 9.67
N TYR A 506 16.61 9.02 10.20
CA TYR A 506 16.54 8.69 11.63
C TYR A 506 16.46 7.20 11.94
N PHE A 507 16.03 6.35 11.00
CA PHE A 507 15.93 4.90 11.21
C PHE A 507 17.13 4.14 10.63
N GLN A 508 17.87 4.76 9.70
CA GLN A 508 19.10 4.18 9.16
C GLN A 508 20.17 4.09 10.25
N ASP A 509 20.87 2.96 10.29
CA ASP A 509 22.00 2.76 11.18
C ASP A 509 23.20 3.61 10.70
N PRO A 510 23.70 4.56 11.51
CA PRO A 510 24.89 5.34 11.15
C PRO A 510 26.17 4.48 11.02
N ASP A 511 26.23 3.31 11.67
CA ASP A 511 27.39 2.42 11.66
C ASP A 511 27.27 1.28 10.63
N ASP A 512 26.10 1.13 10.00
CA ASP A 512 25.77 0.09 9.02
C ASP A 512 24.85 0.67 7.94
N LYS A 513 25.44 1.55 7.12
CA LYS A 513 24.72 2.34 6.10
C LYS A 513 23.85 1.45 5.20
N ASP A 514 22.70 1.99 4.81
CA ASP A 514 21.68 1.34 3.96
C ASP A 514 20.95 0.18 4.66
N LEU A 515 21.17 -0.03 5.96
CA LEU A 515 20.34 -0.86 6.82
C LEU A 515 19.67 -0.02 7.92
N TYR A 516 18.53 -0.49 8.37
CA TYR A 516 17.55 0.26 9.16
C TYR A 516 17.12 -0.54 10.39
N PHE A 517 16.64 0.19 11.40
CA PHE A 517 15.96 -0.35 12.57
C PHE A 517 14.49 0.02 12.55
N SER A 518 13.66 -0.68 13.35
CA SER A 518 12.26 -0.32 13.60
C SER A 518 12.05 0.96 14.43
N SER A 519 13.12 1.56 14.97
CA SER A 519 13.05 2.70 15.88
C SER A 519 14.15 3.74 15.60
N PRO A 520 13.84 5.05 15.72
CA PRO A 520 14.82 6.12 15.57
C PRO A 520 15.73 6.29 16.80
N THR A 521 15.54 5.49 17.84
CA THR A 521 16.36 5.50 19.07
C THR A 521 17.05 4.16 19.31
N ALA A 522 17.21 3.33 18.27
CA ALA A 522 17.74 1.96 18.40
C ALA A 522 19.17 1.88 18.97
N THR A 523 20.02 2.89 18.73
CA THR A 523 21.38 2.97 19.31
C THR A 523 21.56 4.26 20.12
N LYS A 524 22.58 4.31 20.98
CA LYS A 524 22.90 5.54 21.75
C LYS A 524 23.19 6.74 20.85
N THR A 525 23.84 6.52 19.70
CA THR A 525 24.11 7.55 18.70
C THR A 525 22.81 8.07 18.11
N MET A 526 21.91 7.17 17.70
CA MET A 526 20.61 7.54 17.13
C MET A 526 19.72 8.23 18.16
N GLN A 527 19.65 7.71 19.39
CA GLN A 527 18.93 8.31 20.51
C GLN A 527 19.40 9.74 20.79
N SER A 528 20.71 9.95 20.90
CA SER A 528 21.28 11.28 21.17
C SER A 528 20.94 12.26 20.06
N LYS A 529 21.05 11.83 18.80
CA LYS A 529 20.65 12.61 17.61
C LYS A 529 19.15 12.95 17.65
N PHE A 530 18.29 11.96 17.90
CA PHE A 530 16.84 12.12 17.93
C PHE A 530 16.39 13.08 19.04
N ASN A 531 16.85 12.84 20.28
CA ASN A 531 16.50 13.66 21.43
C ASN A 531 16.97 15.10 21.28
N SER A 532 18.17 15.31 20.72
CA SER A 532 18.70 16.65 20.44
C SER A 532 17.87 17.40 19.40
N ILE A 533 17.42 16.73 18.34
CA ILE A 533 16.70 17.38 17.24
C ILE A 533 15.24 17.64 17.58
N PHE A 534 14.58 16.67 18.22
CA PHE A 534 13.15 16.76 18.55
C PHE A 534 12.89 17.32 19.94
N HIS A 535 13.92 17.68 20.70
CA HIS A 535 13.82 18.17 22.08
C HIS A 535 13.03 17.21 22.98
N THR A 536 13.32 15.91 22.87
CA THR A 536 12.68 14.84 23.63
C THR A 536 13.68 14.17 24.58
N ASP A 537 13.18 13.33 25.48
CA ASP A 537 13.94 12.53 26.44
C ASP A 537 13.69 11.03 26.23
N LYS A 538 13.41 10.61 24.99
CA LYS A 538 13.08 9.21 24.67
C LYS A 538 14.20 8.28 25.10
N SER A 539 13.83 7.17 25.74
CA SER A 539 14.76 6.12 26.14
C SER A 539 15.17 5.26 24.93
N LEU A 540 16.22 4.45 25.13
CA LEU A 540 16.42 3.29 24.28
C LEU A 540 15.19 2.37 24.43
N PRO A 541 14.80 1.62 23.38
CA PRO A 541 13.72 0.64 23.48
C PRO A 541 13.96 -0.34 24.63
N SER A 542 12.93 -0.62 25.44
CA SER A 542 13.06 -1.44 26.65
C SER A 542 13.40 -2.90 26.36
N ASP A 543 12.89 -3.45 25.25
CA ASP A 543 12.94 -4.90 24.98
C ASP A 543 13.13 -5.29 23.51
N GLN A 544 13.66 -4.41 22.65
CA GLN A 544 13.75 -4.73 21.22
C GLN A 544 15.17 -4.61 20.66
N GLY A 545 15.79 -5.78 20.49
CA GLY A 545 17.03 -5.96 19.75
C GLY A 545 18.07 -6.72 20.56
N THR A 546 18.07 -8.06 20.42
CA THR A 546 19.07 -8.95 21.00
C THR A 546 20.45 -8.44 20.58
N GLN A 547 21.14 -7.70 21.45
CA GLN A 547 22.50 -7.31 21.17
C GLN A 547 23.33 -8.58 21.03
N CYS A 548 24.25 -8.59 20.07
CA CYS A 548 25.23 -9.66 19.98
C CYS A 548 26.62 -9.06 20.19
N HIS A 549 27.52 -9.89 20.71
CA HIS A 549 28.91 -9.53 20.92
C HIS A 549 29.76 -10.24 19.88
N VAL A 550 30.40 -9.47 19.00
CA VAL A 550 31.23 -9.98 17.92
C VAL A 550 32.54 -9.20 17.95
N ASN A 551 33.67 -9.90 18.16
CA ASN A 551 35.01 -9.30 18.20
C ASN A 551 35.08 -8.02 19.08
N ASP A 552 34.60 -8.13 20.32
CA ASP A 552 34.55 -7.04 21.32
C ASP A 552 33.64 -5.85 20.96
N LYS A 553 32.84 -5.96 19.90
CA LYS A 553 31.82 -4.96 19.54
C LYS A 553 30.43 -5.46 19.92
N THR A 554 29.64 -4.58 20.52
CA THR A 554 28.21 -4.77 20.70
C THR A 554 27.49 -4.32 19.44
N ILE A 555 26.79 -5.25 18.78
CA ILE A 555 26.00 -4.98 17.58
C ILE A 555 24.53 -5.07 17.96
N VAL A 556 23.73 -4.09 17.52
CA VAL A 556 22.26 -4.18 17.59
C VAL A 556 21.78 -4.91 16.34
N LYS A 557 21.14 -6.06 16.53
CA LYS A 557 20.65 -6.92 15.42
C LYS A 557 19.73 -6.15 14.47
N LYS A 558 19.90 -6.40 13.18
CA LYS A 558 19.00 -6.01 12.11
C LYS A 558 17.90 -7.06 11.93
N SER A 559 16.72 -6.60 11.54
CA SER A 559 15.58 -7.46 11.18
C SER A 559 15.44 -7.51 9.66
N LEU A 560 15.25 -8.71 9.10
CA LEU A 560 14.95 -8.87 7.68
C LEU A 560 13.65 -8.12 7.31
N MET A 561 12.62 -8.22 8.15
CA MET A 561 11.33 -7.56 7.96
C MET A 561 11.50 -6.03 7.88
N ASP A 562 12.13 -5.42 8.89
CA ASP A 562 12.33 -3.97 8.94
C ASP A 562 13.05 -3.44 7.71
N ASN A 563 14.09 -4.16 7.29
CA ASN A 563 14.94 -3.73 6.18
C ASN A 563 14.24 -3.93 4.83
N ALA A 564 13.52 -5.03 4.64
CA ALA A 564 12.68 -5.23 3.46
C ALA A 564 11.61 -4.12 3.37
N SER A 565 10.92 -3.82 4.47
CA SER A 565 9.97 -2.70 4.53
C SER A 565 10.61 -1.35 4.22
N ALA A 566 11.80 -1.07 4.78
CA ALA A 566 12.56 0.14 4.45
C ALA A 566 12.89 0.20 2.95
N GLY A 567 13.31 -0.92 2.35
CA GLY A 567 13.53 -1.03 0.91
C GLY A 567 12.30 -0.62 0.10
N GLN A 568 11.12 -1.17 0.43
CA GLN A 568 9.87 -0.78 -0.23
C GLN A 568 9.54 0.72 -0.06
N ILE A 569 9.71 1.27 1.15
CA ILE A 569 9.49 2.70 1.42
C ILE A 569 10.36 3.57 0.52
N LEU A 570 11.65 3.25 0.42
CA LEU A 570 12.61 3.98 -0.41
C LEU A 570 12.26 3.86 -1.90
N TYR A 571 11.83 2.67 -2.35
CA TYR A 571 11.35 2.47 -3.71
C TYR A 571 10.16 3.38 -4.01
N PHE A 572 9.09 3.28 -3.24
CA PHE A 572 7.86 4.05 -3.49
C PHE A 572 8.13 5.55 -3.43
N ALA A 573 8.89 6.03 -2.44
CA ALA A 573 9.24 7.44 -2.32
C ALA A 573 10.07 7.96 -3.50
N SER A 574 10.96 7.14 -4.08
CA SER A 574 11.79 7.53 -5.22
C SER A 574 11.02 7.70 -6.53
N HIS A 575 9.79 7.19 -6.61
CA HIS A 575 8.92 7.27 -7.78
C HIS A 575 7.85 8.37 -7.69
N LEU A 576 7.92 9.23 -6.66
CA LEU A 576 6.93 10.29 -6.40
C LEU A 576 7.18 11.61 -7.11
#